data_AF-A0A8B9IKX8-F1
#
_entry.id   AF-A0A8B9IKX8-F1
#
_cell.length_a   1.000
_cell.length_b   1.000
_cell.length_c   1.000
_cell.angle_alpha   90.00
_cell.angle_beta   90.00
_cell.angle_gamma   90.00
#
_symmetry.space_group_name_H-M   'P 1'
#
loop_
_entity.id
_entity.type
_entity.pdbx_description
1 polymer ?
#
loop_
_entity_poly.entity_id
_entity_poly.type
_entity_poly.pdbx_seq_one_letter_code
_entity_poly.pdbx_strand_id
1 'polypeptide(L)'
;MAVMRCLGASPTPGEVQRHLHLHKIERNAELDFSTFLNIMYRQTKQEEPEKEIITALSMIDRQKRGVIAVSELRAKLTNLGEKLSEEEVDDLLKEAKIGPNGTIKYEEFAHTICIPTVDY
;
A
#
# COMPACT_ATOMS: atom_id res chain seq x y z
N MET A 1 12.98 -5.46 -3.53
CA MET A 1 11.56 -5.06 -3.67
C MET A 1 11.04 -5.20 -5.10
N ALA A 2 11.76 -4.72 -6.14
CA ALA A 2 11.27 -4.77 -7.53
C ALA A 2 10.74 -6.15 -7.98
N VAL A 3 11.47 -7.23 -7.70
CA VAL A 3 11.05 -8.60 -8.07
C VAL A 3 9.73 -8.99 -7.42
N MET A 4 9.48 -8.63 -6.16
CA MET A 4 8.23 -8.97 -5.46
C MET A 4 7.03 -8.27 -6.11
N ARG A 5 7.21 -6.99 -6.49
CA ARG A 5 6.20 -6.20 -7.21
C ARG A 5 5.90 -6.73 -8.61
N CYS A 6 6.92 -7.14 -9.36
CA CYS A 6 6.71 -7.78 -10.66
C CYS A 6 5.95 -9.10 -10.58
N LEU A 7 5.97 -9.76 -9.41
CA LEU A 7 5.23 -11.00 -9.16
C LEU A 7 3.85 -10.75 -8.52
N GLY A 8 3.39 -9.49 -8.49
CA GLY A 8 2.05 -9.12 -8.04
C GLY A 8 1.89 -8.90 -6.53
N ALA A 9 2.97 -8.93 -5.75
CA ALA A 9 2.96 -8.57 -4.33
C ALA A 9 3.39 -7.11 -4.14
N SER A 10 2.78 -6.38 -3.22
CA SER A 10 3.10 -4.97 -2.93
C SER A 10 3.66 -4.78 -1.52
N PRO A 11 4.81 -5.42 -1.18
CA PRO A 11 5.37 -5.30 0.17
C PRO A 11 5.92 -3.89 0.40
N THR A 12 5.67 -3.38 1.60
CA THR A 12 6.32 -2.19 2.14
C THR A 12 7.81 -2.48 2.44
N PRO A 13 8.72 -1.50 2.31
CA PRO A 13 10.07 -1.55 2.87
C PRO A 13 10.16 -2.17 4.27
N GLY A 14 9.24 -1.82 5.17
CA GLY A 14 9.17 -2.39 6.51
C GLY A 14 8.92 -3.91 6.53
N GLU A 15 8.00 -4.41 5.69
CA GLU A 15 7.74 -5.84 5.55
C GLU A 15 8.92 -6.59 4.95
N VAL A 16 9.59 -6.01 3.95
CA VAL A 16 10.80 -6.60 3.37
C VAL A 16 11.89 -6.73 4.44
N GLN A 17 12.08 -5.69 5.25
CA GLN A 17 13.05 -5.74 6.34
C GLN A 17 12.67 -6.79 7.39
N ARG A 18 11.38 -6.94 7.70
CA ARG A 18 10.87 -8.00 8.58
C ARG A 18 11.17 -9.39 8.03
N HIS A 19 10.95 -9.62 6.73
CA HIS A 19 11.26 -10.90 6.09
C HIS A 19 12.75 -11.24 6.16
N LEU A 20 13.63 -10.26 5.88
CA LEU A 20 15.09 -10.44 5.99
C LEU A 20 15.51 -10.78 7.42
N HIS A 21 14.96 -10.06 8.41
CA HIS A 21 15.26 -10.33 9.82
C HIS A 21 14.80 -11.73 10.26
N LEU A 22 13.60 -12.15 9.88
CA LEU A 22 13.06 -13.48 10.20
C LEU A 22 13.92 -14.62 9.66
N HIS A 23 14.57 -14.41 8.51
CA HIS A 23 15.44 -15.40 7.88
C HIS A 23 16.92 -15.20 8.26
N LYS A 24 17.24 -14.25 9.15
CA LYS A 24 18.61 -13.90 9.57
C LYS A 24 19.51 -13.50 8.40
N ILE A 25 18.96 -12.75 7.46
CA ILE A 25 19.64 -12.31 6.24
C ILE A 25 20.04 -10.85 6.41
N GLU A 26 21.30 -10.55 6.15
CA GLU A 26 21.79 -9.18 6.15
C GLU A 26 21.20 -8.40 4.96
N ARG A 27 21.04 -7.07 5.12
CA ARG A 27 20.39 -6.22 4.11
C ARG A 27 21.01 -6.30 2.71
N ASN A 28 22.31 -6.61 2.62
CA ASN A 28 23.07 -6.66 1.37
C ASN A 28 23.50 -8.09 1.00
N ALA A 29 23.02 -9.10 1.74
CA ALA A 29 23.35 -10.49 1.44
C ALA A 29 22.56 -10.98 0.21
N GLU A 30 23.17 -11.92 -0.52
CA GLU A 30 22.48 -12.62 -1.60
C GLU A 30 21.43 -13.57 -1.02
N LEU A 31 20.29 -13.63 -1.70
CA LEU A 31 19.18 -14.53 -1.38
C LEU A 31 19.21 -15.71 -2.33
N ASP A 32 19.23 -16.92 -1.79
CA ASP A 32 18.96 -18.09 -2.62
C ASP A 32 17.48 -18.11 -3.07
N PHE A 33 17.22 -18.80 -4.18
CA PHE A 33 15.89 -18.82 -4.77
C PHE A 33 14.84 -19.49 -3.86
N SER A 34 15.22 -20.51 -3.09
CA SER A 34 14.29 -21.23 -2.22
C SER A 34 13.79 -20.37 -1.05
N THR A 35 14.70 -19.57 -0.49
CA THR A 35 14.42 -18.59 0.55
C THR A 35 13.54 -17.46 0.00
N PHE A 36 13.84 -16.99 -1.21
CA PHE A 36 12.98 -16.01 -1.90
C PHE A 36 11.54 -16.52 -2.09
N LEU A 37 11.37 -17.77 -2.54
CA LEU A 37 10.04 -18.37 -2.69
C LEU A 37 9.30 -18.48 -1.35
N ASN A 38 9.99 -18.79 -0.26
CA ASN A 38 9.38 -18.82 1.07
C ASN A 38 8.87 -17.44 1.49
N ILE A 39 9.69 -16.41 1.30
CA ILE A 39 9.32 -15.01 1.58
C ILE A 39 8.11 -14.59 0.74
N MET A 40 8.12 -14.87 -0.56
CA MET A 40 7.00 -14.56 -1.46
C MET A 40 5.71 -15.29 -1.08
N TYR A 41 5.80 -16.59 -0.77
CA TYR A 41 4.64 -17.37 -0.33
C TYR A 41 4.05 -16.79 0.96
N ARG A 42 4.88 -16.37 1.91
CA ARG A 42 4.42 -15.73 3.15
C ARG A 42 3.79 -14.36 2.89
N GLN A 43 4.43 -13.51 2.09
CA GLN A 43 3.92 -12.19 1.76
C GLN A 43 2.52 -12.28 1.12
N THR A 44 2.40 -13.06 0.05
CA THR A 44 1.13 -13.24 -0.69
C THR A 44 0.00 -13.85 0.12
N LYS A 45 0.30 -14.57 1.21
CA LYS A 45 -0.71 -15.10 2.14
C LYS A 45 -1.18 -14.09 3.19
N GLN A 46 -0.38 -13.06 3.44
CA GLN A 46 -0.66 -12.05 4.46
C GLN A 46 -1.24 -10.78 3.86
N GLU A 47 -0.91 -10.48 2.61
CA GLU A 47 -1.29 -9.24 1.96
C GLU A 47 -2.79 -9.21 1.64
N GLU A 48 -3.53 -8.35 2.35
CA GLU A 48 -4.91 -7.99 2.03
C GLU A 48 -4.98 -6.46 1.81
N PRO A 49 -4.37 -5.92 0.73
CA PRO A 49 -4.07 -4.49 0.62
C PRO A 49 -5.34 -3.64 0.65
N GLU A 50 -6.39 -4.06 -0.05
CA GLU A 50 -7.69 -3.39 -0.06
C GLU A 50 -8.29 -3.29 1.35
N LYS A 51 -8.26 -4.38 2.12
CA LYS A 51 -8.79 -4.43 3.48
C LYS A 51 -7.95 -3.64 4.46
N GLU A 52 -6.63 -3.64 4.32
CA GLU A 52 -5.72 -2.83 5.12
C GLU A 52 -5.97 -1.34 4.90
N ILE A 53 -6.12 -0.91 3.64
CA ILE A 53 -6.47 0.47 3.27
C ILE A 53 -7.83 0.84 3.85
N ILE A 54 -8.89 0.03 3.63
CA ILE A 54 -10.23 0.30 4.19
C ILE A 54 -10.18 0.42 5.71
N THR A 55 -9.46 -0.48 6.38
CA THR A 55 -9.31 -0.47 7.84
C THR A 55 -8.64 0.82 8.30
N ALA A 56 -7.52 1.21 7.69
CA ALA A 56 -6.80 2.44 8.03
C ALA A 56 -7.66 3.69 7.80
N LEU A 57 -8.40 3.76 6.69
CA LEU A 57 -9.25 4.91 6.36
C LEU A 57 -10.51 4.97 7.25
N SER A 58 -11.06 3.82 7.65
CA SER A 58 -12.18 3.77 8.60
C SER A 58 -11.80 4.30 10.00
N MET A 59 -10.52 4.18 10.39
CA MET A 59 -10.03 4.77 11.64
C MET A 59 -9.93 6.31 11.58
N ILE A 60 -9.85 6.88 10.37
CA ILE A 60 -9.87 8.32 10.14
C ILE A 60 -11.31 8.85 10.22
N ASP A 61 -12.26 8.13 9.60
CA ASP A 61 -13.69 8.47 9.64
C ASP A 61 -14.32 8.17 11.01
N ARG A 62 -14.06 9.04 11.98
CA ARG A 62 -14.60 8.94 13.36
C ARG A 62 -16.11 8.81 13.42
N GLN A 63 -16.81 9.31 12.41
CA GLN A 63 -18.27 9.30 12.33
C GLN A 63 -18.82 8.10 11.58
N LYS A 64 -17.96 7.24 11.00
CA LYS A 64 -18.33 6.05 10.20
C LYS A 64 -19.36 6.37 9.10
N ARG A 65 -19.16 7.48 8.40
CA ARG A 65 -19.96 7.93 7.26
C ARG A 65 -19.64 7.15 5.98
N GLY A 66 -18.55 6.41 5.92
CA GLY A 66 -18.08 5.77 4.68
C GLY A 66 -17.24 6.69 3.81
N VAL A 67 -16.93 7.91 4.29
CA VAL A 67 -16.24 8.95 3.52
C VAL A 67 -15.27 9.75 4.37
N ILE A 68 -14.15 10.16 3.76
CA ILE A 68 -13.15 11.06 4.36
C ILE A 68 -12.89 12.27 3.45
N ALA A 69 -12.42 13.38 4.00
CA ALA A 69 -12.03 14.51 3.16
C ALA A 69 -10.70 14.23 2.44
N VAL A 70 -10.53 14.72 1.21
CA VAL A 70 -9.26 14.61 0.47
C VAL A 70 -8.10 15.22 1.27
N SER A 71 -8.34 16.34 1.96
CA SER A 71 -7.36 16.98 2.84
C SER A 71 -6.92 16.10 4.01
N GLU A 72 -7.83 15.30 4.59
CA GLU A 72 -7.51 14.36 5.66
C GLU A 72 -6.71 13.18 5.15
N LEU A 73 -7.05 12.63 3.98
CA LEU A 73 -6.27 11.58 3.34
C LEU A 73 -4.85 12.07 3.05
N ARG A 74 -4.72 13.23 2.40
CA ARG A 74 -3.42 13.85 2.10
C ARG A 74 -2.58 14.02 3.36
N ALA A 75 -3.15 14.62 4.40
CA ALA A 75 -2.45 14.80 5.67
C ALA A 75 -2.02 13.47 6.31
N LYS A 76 -2.73 12.37 6.09
CA LYS A 76 -2.35 11.06 6.63
C LYS A 76 -1.25 10.40 5.80
N LEU A 77 -1.36 10.42 4.48
CA LEU A 77 -0.36 9.85 3.57
C LEU A 77 1.00 10.56 3.66
N THR A 78 1.02 11.85 4.00
CA THR A 78 2.28 12.61 4.16
C THR A 78 2.87 12.55 5.57
N ASN A 79 2.11 12.10 6.57
CA ASN A 79 2.55 12.11 7.98
C ASN A 79 2.70 10.73 8.63
N LEU A 80 2.04 9.69 8.12
CA LEU A 80 1.98 8.37 8.77
C LEU A 80 2.73 7.31 7.96
N GLY A 81 3.57 6.53 8.63
CA GLY A 81 4.24 5.37 8.02
C GLY A 81 5.26 5.77 6.96
N GLU A 82 5.16 5.13 5.79
CA GLU A 82 5.96 5.44 4.60
C GLU A 82 5.36 6.65 3.90
N LYS A 83 5.92 7.81 4.23
CA LYS A 83 5.40 9.10 3.81
C LYS A 83 5.53 9.24 2.30
N LEU A 84 4.41 9.52 1.66
CA LEU A 84 4.37 9.99 0.28
C LEU A 84 4.68 11.49 0.27
N SER A 85 5.39 11.92 -0.77
CA SER A 85 5.51 13.34 -1.10
C SER A 85 4.17 13.91 -1.57
N GLU A 86 4.03 15.23 -1.53
CA GLU A 86 2.82 15.90 -2.04
C GLU A 86 2.56 15.56 -3.51
N GLU A 87 3.62 15.44 -4.32
CA GLU A 87 3.54 15.07 -5.74
C GLU A 87 3.02 13.63 -5.92
N GLU A 88 3.55 12.67 -5.16
CA GLU A 88 3.06 11.28 -5.20
C GLU A 88 1.61 11.17 -4.75
N VAL A 89 1.17 11.98 -3.79
CA VAL A 89 -0.25 12.03 -3.38
C VAL A 89 -1.11 12.64 -4.50
N ASP A 90 -0.64 13.68 -5.18
CA ASP A 90 -1.35 14.29 -6.30
C ASP A 90 -1.53 13.29 -7.46
N ASP A 91 -0.49 12.54 -7.79
CA ASP A 91 -0.54 11.50 -8.82
C ASP A 91 -1.53 10.38 -8.46
N LEU A 92 -1.46 9.88 -7.22
CA LEU A 92 -2.40 8.86 -6.70
C LEU A 92 -3.86 9.32 -6.75
N LEU A 93 -4.15 10.57 -6.37
CA LEU A 93 -5.50 11.13 -6.43
C LEU A 93 -5.98 11.28 -7.88
N LYS A 94 -5.08 11.66 -8.79
CA LYS A 94 -5.37 11.80 -10.22
C LYS A 94 -5.68 10.45 -10.88
N GLU A 95 -4.91 9.42 -10.55
CA GLU A 95 -5.16 8.04 -11.01
C GLU A 95 -6.52 7.52 -10.55
N ALA A 96 -6.86 7.81 -9.29
CA ALA A 96 -8.18 7.49 -8.72
C ALA A 96 -9.32 8.39 -9.25
N LYS A 97 -9.04 9.36 -10.13
CA LYS A 97 -9.99 10.35 -10.68
C LYS A 97 -10.70 11.16 -9.60
N ILE A 98 -10.01 11.46 -8.50
CA ILE A 98 -10.51 12.23 -7.36
C ILE A 98 -10.09 13.69 -7.52
N GLY A 99 -11.07 14.60 -7.45
CA GLY A 99 -10.80 16.04 -7.48
C GLY A 99 -10.16 16.56 -6.17
N PRO A 100 -9.46 17.70 -6.21
CA PRO A 100 -8.70 18.23 -5.07
C PRO A 100 -9.57 18.64 -3.86
N ASN A 101 -10.83 19.01 -4.07
CA ASN A 101 -11.74 19.51 -3.04
C ASN A 101 -12.97 18.61 -2.85
N GLY A 102 -12.73 17.31 -2.80
CA GLY A 102 -13.79 16.30 -2.68
C GLY A 102 -13.83 15.57 -1.34
N THR A 103 -14.77 14.61 -1.29
CA THR A 103 -14.79 13.53 -0.31
C THR A 103 -14.48 12.22 -1.01
N ILE A 104 -13.74 11.35 -0.34
CA ILE A 104 -13.32 10.05 -0.84
C ILE A 104 -14.17 8.99 -0.15
N LYS A 105 -14.86 8.16 -0.93
CA LYS A 105 -15.43 6.91 -0.43
C LYS A 105 -14.30 5.89 -0.37
N TYR A 106 -13.87 5.54 0.83
CA TYR A 106 -12.64 4.78 1.02
C TYR A 106 -12.72 3.35 0.47
N GLU A 107 -13.90 2.74 0.39
CA GLU A 107 -14.09 1.42 -0.23
C GLU A 107 -13.87 1.49 -1.75
N GLU A 108 -14.53 2.43 -2.43
CA GLU A 108 -14.34 2.65 -3.87
C GLU A 108 -12.88 3.03 -4.18
N PHE A 109 -12.27 3.84 -3.32
CA PHE A 109 -10.87 4.24 -3.46
C PHE A 109 -9.92 3.05 -3.31
N ALA A 110 -10.04 2.26 -2.24
CA ALA A 110 -9.21 1.08 -2.01
C ALA A 110 -9.35 0.07 -3.17
N HIS A 111 -10.57 -0.16 -3.63
CA HIS A 111 -10.82 -1.00 -4.80
C HIS A 111 -10.12 -0.46 -6.05
N THR A 112 -10.29 0.84 -6.35
CA THR A 112 -9.71 1.47 -7.54
C THR A 112 -8.19 1.37 -7.57
N ILE A 113 -7.51 1.62 -6.45
CA ILE A 113 -6.04 1.61 -6.39
C ILE A 113 -5.46 0.19 -6.28
N CYS A 114 -6.25 -0.80 -5.87
CA CYS A 114 -5.81 -2.20 -5.79
C CYS A 114 -6.11 -3.00 -7.06
N ILE A 115 -6.96 -2.50 -7.97
CA ILE A 115 -7.13 -3.11 -9.28
C ILE A 115 -5.87 -2.84 -10.11
N PRO A 116 -5.19 -3.88 -10.63
CA PRO A 116 -4.09 -3.66 -11.56
C PRO A 116 -4.62 -2.91 -12.78
N THR A 117 -3.97 -1.80 -13.14
CA THR A 117 -4.23 -1.11 -14.40
C THR A 117 -4.03 -2.12 -15.52
N VAL A 118 -5.08 -2.38 -16.29
CA VAL A 118 -5.00 -3.31 -17.42
C VAL A 118 -4.20 -2.60 -18.50
N ASP A 119 -2.88 -2.80 -18.50
CA ASP A 119 -2.01 -2.41 -19.59
C ASP A 119 -2.40 -3.27 -20.80
N TYR A 120 -3.12 -2.68 -21.77
CA TYR A 120 -3.36 -3.24 -23.11
C TYR A 120 -2.41 -2.61 -24.12
#